data_AF-A0A1B9DQ21-F1
#
_entry.id   AF-A0A1B9DQ21-F1
#
_cell.length_a   1.000
_cell.length_b   1.000
_cell.length_c   1.000
_cell.angle_alpha   90.00
_cell.angle_beta   90.00
_cell.angle_gamma   90.00
#
_symmetry.space_group_name_H-M   'P 1'
#
loop_
_entity.id
_entity.type
_entity.pdbx_description
1 polymer ?
#
loop_
_entity_poly.entity_id
_entity_poly.type
_entity_poly.pdbx_seq_one_letter_code
_entity_poly.pdbx_strand_id
1 'polypeptide(L)'
;MIDSIEYIKNVNDYFRFLITEFDFKLLEEKVRGNAFYDIQYKDNSRIISISYENIEDYLLVTVFMLQNGEMPNYDDKTKTLHLKQLNRLVIAKLSKEEINLNAEYFTKYNAKSELERKLLKEAKELRLCLKHFKEIY
;
A
#
# COMPACT_ATOMS: atom_id res chain seq x y z
N MET A 1 -14.51 10.98 11.54
CA MET A 1 -13.07 11.15 11.77
C MET A 1 -12.54 9.82 12.24
N ILE A 2 -11.57 9.28 11.52
CA ILE A 2 -10.99 7.96 11.79
C ILE A 2 -10.08 8.06 13.01
N ASP A 3 -10.11 7.08 13.89
CA ASP A 3 -9.16 6.99 15.00
C ASP A 3 -7.82 6.40 14.52
N SER A 4 -6.72 6.90 15.07
CA SER A 4 -5.38 6.45 14.67
C SER A 4 -5.13 4.97 14.97
N ILE A 5 -5.66 4.44 16.08
CA ILE A 5 -5.50 3.03 16.47
C ILE A 5 -6.28 2.15 15.50
N GLU A 6 -7.50 2.56 15.15
CA GLU A 6 -8.32 1.88 14.15
C GLU A 6 -7.62 1.86 12.79
N TYR A 7 -7.06 2.99 12.35
CA TYR A 7 -6.30 3.08 11.11
C TYR A 7 -5.11 2.13 11.09
N ILE A 8 -4.23 2.24 12.10
CA ILE A 8 -3.02 1.41 12.21
C ILE A 8 -3.37 -0.08 12.18
N LYS A 9 -4.40 -0.48 12.94
CA LYS A 9 -4.88 -1.87 12.97
C LYS A 9 -5.33 -2.34 11.59
N ASN A 10 -6.17 -1.57 10.91
CA ASN A 10 -6.70 -1.93 9.60
C ASN A 10 -5.59 -2.01 8.53
N VAL A 11 -4.60 -1.10 8.58
CA VAL A 11 -3.43 -1.17 7.69
C VAL A 11 -2.62 -2.43 7.97
N ASN A 12 -2.27 -2.70 9.23
CA ASN A 12 -1.50 -3.88 9.62
C ASN A 12 -2.20 -5.19 9.23
N ASP A 13 -3.53 -5.24 9.30
CA ASP A 13 -4.31 -6.41 8.89
C ASP A 13 -4.35 -6.57 7.36
N TYR A 14 -4.77 -5.55 6.62
CA TYR A 14 -4.97 -5.66 5.17
C TYR A 14 -3.67 -5.71 4.38
N PHE A 15 -2.61 -5.06 4.87
CA PHE A 15 -1.30 -5.02 4.21
C PHE A 15 -0.33 -6.06 4.77
N ARG A 16 -0.78 -7.00 5.62
CA ARG A 16 0.06 -8.06 6.20
C ARG A 16 0.85 -8.89 5.18
N PHE A 17 0.33 -9.01 3.96
CA PHE A 17 1.01 -9.69 2.86
C PHE A 17 2.38 -9.08 2.55
N LEU A 18 2.61 -7.79 2.82
CA LEU A 18 3.91 -7.15 2.65
C LEU A 18 4.99 -7.88 3.45
N ILE A 19 4.66 -8.28 4.67
CA ILE A 19 5.57 -9.02 5.54
C ILE A 19 5.59 -10.50 5.15
N THR A 20 4.43 -11.12 4.96
CA THR A 20 4.35 -12.58 4.84
C THR A 20 4.66 -13.13 3.45
N GLU A 21 4.54 -12.31 2.40
CA GLU A 21 4.76 -12.73 1.00
C GLU A 21 5.92 -12.01 0.31
N PHE A 22 6.26 -10.79 0.75
CA PHE A 22 7.24 -9.93 0.08
C PHE A 22 8.44 -9.53 0.95
N ASP A 23 8.57 -10.10 2.15
CA ASP A 23 9.67 -9.89 3.08
C ASP A 23 9.93 -8.43 3.48
N PHE A 24 8.92 -7.56 3.38
CA PHE A 24 8.99 -6.22 3.95
C PHE A 24 8.96 -6.30 5.49
N LYS A 25 9.53 -5.28 6.13
CA LYS A 25 9.46 -5.08 7.57
C LYS A 25 8.78 -3.76 7.88
N LEU A 26 8.04 -3.69 8.98
CA LEU A 26 7.53 -2.42 9.47
C LEU A 26 8.73 -1.48 9.74
N LEU A 27 8.69 -0.29 9.16
CA LEU A 27 9.72 0.73 9.30
C LEU A 27 9.29 1.80 10.31
N GLU A 28 8.09 2.36 10.12
CA GLU A 28 7.61 3.49 10.90
C GLU A 28 6.07 3.47 10.98
N GLU A 29 5.54 3.88 12.13
CA GLU A 29 4.15 4.29 12.30
C GLU A 29 4.14 5.75 12.75
N LYS A 30 3.52 6.62 11.96
CA LYS A 30 3.53 8.07 12.17
C LYS A 30 2.12 8.59 12.31
N VAL A 31 1.85 9.23 13.46
CA VAL A 31 0.56 9.82 13.78
C VAL A 31 0.76 11.30 14.11
N ARG A 32 0.01 12.17 13.45
CA ARG A 32 -0.01 13.62 13.72
C ARG A 32 -1.39 14.06 14.18
N GLY A 33 -1.62 13.90 15.48
CA GLY A 33 -2.92 14.17 16.10
C GLY A 33 -4.00 13.34 15.43
N ASN A 34 -5.08 13.99 15.01
CA ASN A 34 -6.17 13.38 14.24
C ASN A 34 -6.14 13.74 12.74
N ALA A 35 -5.10 14.44 12.27
CA ALA A 35 -5.08 14.98 10.91
C ALA A 35 -4.44 14.03 9.88
N PHE A 36 -3.36 13.36 10.26
CA PHE A 36 -2.55 12.57 9.34
C PHE A 36 -1.99 11.30 10.00
N TYR A 37 -2.09 10.19 9.28
CA TYR A 37 -1.54 8.89 9.66
C TYR A 37 -0.70 8.32 8.51
N ASP A 38 0.44 7.71 8.81
CA ASP A 38 1.27 7.02 7.82
C ASP A 38 1.89 5.77 8.43
N ILE A 39 1.82 4.67 7.68
CA ILE A 39 2.47 3.41 8.02
C ILE A 39 3.45 3.09 6.89
N GLN A 40 4.70 2.85 7.25
CA GLN A 40 5.73 2.53 6.28
C GLN A 40 6.26 1.12 6.47
N TYR A 41 6.43 0.40 5.37
CA TYR A 41 7.11 -0.88 5.32
C TYR A 41 8.32 -0.78 4.40
N LYS A 42 9.43 -1.42 4.76
CA LYS A 42 10.70 -1.37 4.02
C LYS A 42 11.21 -2.77 3.66
N ASP A 43 11.72 -2.90 2.45
CA ASP A 43 12.62 -3.98 2.05
C ASP A 43 14.02 -3.41 1.69
N ASN A 44 14.87 -4.20 1.04
CA ASN A 44 16.22 -3.77 0.69
C ASN A 44 16.28 -2.67 -0.39
N SER A 45 15.23 -2.50 -1.20
CA SER A 45 15.22 -1.59 -2.35
C SER A 45 14.03 -0.65 -2.41
N ARG A 46 13.05 -0.78 -1.51
CA ARG A 46 11.78 -0.07 -1.54
C ARG A 46 11.26 0.29 -0.16
N ILE A 47 10.52 1.38 -0.08
CA ILE A 47 9.60 1.69 1.01
C ILE A 47 8.19 1.78 0.44
N ILE A 48 7.22 1.22 1.14
CA ILE A 48 5.80 1.37 0.86
C ILE A 48 5.21 2.20 1.98
N SER A 49 4.64 3.35 1.64
CA SER A 49 3.90 4.22 2.55
C SER A 49 2.41 4.09 2.28
N ILE A 50 1.64 3.91 3.36
CA ILE A 50 0.19 3.92 3.37
C ILE A 50 -0.21 5.11 4.25
N SER A 51 -0.53 6.22 3.60
CA SER A 51 -0.81 7.50 4.26
C SER A 51 -2.29 7.87 4.14
N TYR A 52 -2.87 8.40 5.22
CA TYR A 52 -4.24 8.87 5.27
C TYR A 52 -4.34 10.25 5.91
N GLU A 53 -4.94 11.19 5.18
CA GLU A 53 -5.30 12.52 5.64
C GLU A 53 -6.78 12.54 6.01
N ASN A 54 -7.06 12.70 7.31
CA ASN A 54 -8.39 12.55 7.89
C ASN A 54 -9.33 13.72 7.55
N ILE A 55 -8.77 14.93 7.41
CA ILE A 55 -9.54 16.14 7.10
C ILE A 55 -10.08 16.08 5.66
N GLU A 56 -9.24 15.65 4.73
CA GLU A 56 -9.58 15.56 3.30
C GLU A 56 -10.14 14.17 2.92
N ASP A 57 -10.19 13.23 3.87
CA ASP A 57 -10.55 11.83 3.65
C ASP A 57 -9.77 11.20 2.47
N TYR A 58 -8.47 11.48 2.45
CA TYR A 58 -7.57 11.15 1.36
C TYR A 58 -6.62 10.02 1.75
N LEU A 59 -6.80 8.86 1.11
CA LEU A 59 -5.89 7.71 1.22
C LEU A 59 -4.93 7.70 0.03
N LEU A 60 -3.64 7.57 0.32
CA LEU A 60 -2.60 7.43 -0.68
C LEU A 60 -1.65 6.29 -0.31
N VAL A 61 -1.40 5.41 -1.29
CA VAL A 61 -0.36 4.38 -1.21
C VAL A 61 0.74 4.72 -2.21
N THR A 62 1.97 4.81 -1.71
CA THR A 62 3.15 5.21 -2.49
C THR A 62 4.27 4.20 -2.32
N VAL A 63 4.90 3.82 -3.43
CA VAL A 63 6.11 2.99 -3.45
C VAL A 63 7.30 3.88 -3.78
N PHE A 64 8.21 4.00 -2.82
CA PHE A 64 9.48 4.70 -2.95
C PHE A 64 10.58 3.72 -3.33
N MET A 65 11.24 3.94 -4.46
CA MET A 65 12.42 3.20 -4.88
C MET A 65 13.65 3.79 -4.21
N LEU A 66 14.29 3.02 -3.34
CA LEU A 66 15.45 3.47 -2.57
C LEU A 66 16.64 3.75 -3.49
N GLN A 67 17.35 4.83 -3.20
CA GLN A 67 18.63 5.17 -3.80
C GLN A 67 19.70 5.00 -2.73
N ASN A 68 20.65 4.09 -2.94
CA ASN A 68 21.70 3.76 -1.95
C ASN A 68 21.14 3.40 -0.56
N GLY A 69 19.95 2.79 -0.51
CA GLY A 69 19.28 2.41 0.74
C GLY A 69 18.47 3.52 1.41
N GLU A 70 18.48 4.74 0.85
CA GLU A 70 17.79 5.92 1.34
C GLU A 70 16.52 6.23 0.52
N MET A 71 15.54 6.84 1.19
CA MET A 71 14.31 7.28 0.53
C MET A 71 14.65 8.42 -0.45
N PRO A 72 14.17 8.37 -1.70
CA PRO A 72 14.39 9.42 -2.68
C PRO A 72 13.66 10.71 -2.28
N ASN A 73 13.98 11.81 -2.95
CA ASN A 73 13.15 13.01 -2.87
C ASN A 73 11.72 12.66 -3.33
N TYR A 74 10.72 13.08 -2.56
CA TYR A 74 9.32 12.86 -2.87
C TYR A 74 8.94 13.34 -4.28
N ASP A 75 9.50 14.47 -4.73
CA ASP A 75 9.24 15.05 -6.05
C ASP A 75 9.91 14.30 -7.22
N ASP A 76 10.81 13.36 -6.93
CA ASP A 76 11.38 12.47 -7.97
C ASP A 76 10.35 11.42 -8.39
N LYS A 77 9.50 11.79 -9.35
CA LYS A 77 8.45 10.93 -9.92
C LYS A 77 8.97 9.64 -10.57
N THR A 78 10.27 9.55 -10.85
CA THR A 78 10.87 8.31 -11.38
C THR A 78 11.13 7.27 -10.28
N LYS A 79 11.11 7.70 -9.02
CA LYS A 79 11.36 6.88 -7.84
C LYS A 79 10.23 6.90 -6.82
N THR A 80 9.30 7.85 -6.94
CA THR A 80 8.09 7.97 -6.12
C THR A 80 6.88 7.57 -6.95
N LEU A 81 6.41 6.34 -6.73
CA LEU A 81 5.42 5.69 -7.58
C LEU A 81 4.09 5.58 -6.83
N HIS A 82 3.09 6.35 -7.25
CA HIS A 82 1.75 6.27 -6.65
C HIS A 82 1.07 4.98 -7.12
N LEU A 83 0.44 4.25 -6.20
CA LEU A 83 -0.18 2.95 -6.52
C LEU A 83 -1.19 3.04 -7.66
N LYS A 84 -1.99 4.11 -7.72
CA LYS A 84 -2.94 4.33 -8.82
C LYS A 84 -2.28 4.35 -10.20
N GLN A 85 -1.06 4.86 -10.30
CA GLN A 85 -0.29 4.86 -11.55
C GLN A 85 0.29 3.48 -11.83
N LEU A 86 0.85 2.81 -10.81
CA LEU A 86 1.35 1.43 -10.95
C LEU A 86 0.26 0.47 -11.40
N ASN A 87 -0.91 0.52 -10.75
CA ASN A 87 -2.02 -0.36 -11.06
C ASN A 87 -2.51 -0.19 -12.50
N ARG A 88 -2.48 1.03 -13.06
CA ARG A 88 -2.80 1.26 -14.49
C ARG A 88 -1.84 0.53 -15.44
N LEU A 89 -0.57 0.38 -15.08
CA LEU A 89 0.42 -0.33 -15.88
C LEU A 89 0.27 -1.86 -15.77
N VAL A 90 -0.26 -2.34 -14.64
CA VAL A 90 -0.40 -3.77 -14.34
C VAL A 90 -1.72 -4.33 -14.84
N ILE A 91 -2.82 -3.61 -14.65
CA ILE A 91 -4.18 -4.15 -14.85
C ILE A 91 -4.43 -4.68 -16.26
N ALA A 92 -3.80 -4.08 -17.28
CA ALA A 92 -3.92 -4.51 -18.66
C ALA A 92 -3.18 -5.83 -18.97
N LYS A 93 -2.27 -6.25 -18.08
CA LYS A 93 -1.46 -7.47 -18.22
C LYS A 93 -1.98 -8.64 -17.39
N LEU A 94 -2.87 -8.38 -16.43
CA LEU A 94 -3.35 -9.40 -15.51
C LEU A 94 -4.25 -10.41 -16.19
N SER A 95 -3.99 -11.70 -15.94
CA SER A 95 -4.92 -12.77 -16.28
C SER A 95 -6.13 -12.78 -15.35
N LYS A 96 -7.22 -13.42 -15.80
CA LYS A 96 -8.42 -13.62 -14.97
C LYS A 96 -8.11 -14.48 -13.75
N GLU A 97 -7.23 -15.45 -13.91
CA GLU A 97 -6.78 -16.37 -12.87
C GLU A 97 -6.04 -15.61 -11.76
N GLU A 98 -5.13 -14.69 -12.10
CA GLU A 98 -4.43 -13.86 -11.11
C GLU A 98 -5.36 -12.95 -10.33
N ILE A 99 -6.33 -12.34 -11.03
CA ILE A 99 -7.36 -11.52 -10.40
C ILE A 99 -8.18 -12.36 -9.40
N ASN A 100 -8.57 -13.57 -9.79
CA ASN A 100 -9.35 -14.47 -8.93
C ASN A 100 -8.55 -14.95 -7.71
N LEU A 101 -7.30 -15.39 -7.89
CA LEU A 101 -6.42 -15.80 -6.80
C LEU A 101 -6.14 -14.65 -5.83
N ASN A 102 -6.04 -13.42 -6.35
CA ASN A 102 -5.92 -12.25 -5.49
C ASN A 102 -7.23 -11.96 -4.74
N ALA A 103 -8.38 -12.01 -5.41
CA ALA A 103 -9.67 -11.85 -4.74
C ALA A 103 -9.86 -12.89 -3.63
N GLU A 104 -9.54 -14.16 -3.90
CA GLU A 104 -9.61 -15.28 -2.97
C GLU A 104 -8.78 -15.04 -1.71
N TYR A 105 -7.52 -14.57 -1.87
CA TYR A 105 -6.64 -14.23 -0.74
C TYR A 105 -7.30 -13.24 0.25
N PHE A 106 -8.08 -12.30 -0.28
CA PHE A 106 -8.73 -11.26 0.51
C PHE A 106 -10.16 -11.60 0.94
N THR A 107 -10.72 -12.77 0.61
CA THR A 107 -12.10 -13.16 1.01
C THR A 107 -12.29 -13.25 2.52
N LYS A 108 -11.21 -13.52 3.27
CA LYS A 108 -11.21 -13.56 4.74
C LYS A 108 -11.48 -12.20 5.41
N TYR A 109 -11.37 -11.09 4.68
CA TYR A 109 -11.59 -9.76 5.21
C TYR A 109 -13.02 -9.28 4.92
N ASN A 110 -13.70 -8.81 5.96
CA ASN A 110 -15.05 -8.25 5.85
C ASN A 110 -15.02 -6.74 6.16
N ALA A 111 -14.83 -5.93 5.11
CA ALA A 111 -14.76 -4.47 5.23
C ALA A 111 -16.15 -3.85 5.50
N LYS A 112 -16.34 -3.29 6.69
CA LYS A 112 -17.60 -2.72 7.17
C LYS A 112 -17.68 -1.22 6.94
N SER A 113 -16.59 -0.50 7.20
CA SER A 113 -16.52 0.96 7.05
C SER A 113 -16.04 1.39 5.66
N GLU A 114 -16.23 2.68 5.34
CA GLU A 114 -15.74 3.23 4.07
C GLU A 114 -14.21 3.20 3.99
N LEU A 115 -13.52 3.59 5.07
CA LEU A 115 -12.07 3.49 5.16
C LEU A 115 -11.60 2.05 4.93
N GLU A 116 -12.23 1.07 5.58
CA GLU A 116 -11.86 -0.34 5.41
C GLU A 116 -12.00 -0.77 3.94
N ARG A 117 -13.05 -0.34 3.25
CA ARG A 117 -13.23 -0.63 1.82
C ARG A 117 -12.16 0.04 0.96
N LYS A 118 -11.78 1.29 1.26
CA LYS A 118 -10.69 1.99 0.58
C LYS A 118 -9.36 1.25 0.80
N LEU A 119 -9.01 0.93 2.04
CA LEU A 119 -7.78 0.20 2.37
C LEU A 119 -7.75 -1.19 1.73
N LEU A 120 -8.85 -1.94 1.79
CA LEU A 120 -8.93 -3.28 1.19
C LEU A 120 -8.78 -3.23 -0.33
N LYS A 121 -9.31 -2.19 -0.98
CA LYS A 121 -9.12 -1.97 -2.41
C LYS A 121 -7.64 -1.70 -2.73
N GLU A 122 -7.01 -0.75 -2.05
CA GLU A 122 -5.59 -0.43 -2.30
C GLU A 122 -4.67 -1.62 -1.95
N ALA A 123 -4.97 -2.40 -0.91
CA ALA A 123 -4.25 -3.62 -0.56
C ALA A 123 -4.30 -4.67 -1.69
N LYS A 124 -5.48 -4.89 -2.28
CA LYS A 124 -5.67 -5.79 -3.43
C LYS A 124 -4.85 -5.35 -4.64
N GLU A 125 -4.91 -4.05 -4.96
CA GLU A 125 -4.18 -3.46 -6.09
C GLU A 125 -2.66 -3.55 -5.87
N LEU A 126 -2.18 -3.20 -4.68
CA LEU A 126 -0.77 -3.24 -4.34
C LEU A 126 -0.19 -4.64 -4.42
N ARG A 127 -0.90 -5.65 -3.88
CA ARG A 127 -0.44 -7.04 -3.92
C ARG A 127 -0.19 -7.51 -5.36
N LEU A 128 -1.09 -7.18 -6.29
CA LEU A 128 -0.91 -7.48 -7.71
C LEU A 128 0.26 -6.68 -8.29
N CYS A 129 0.36 -5.39 -8.00
CA CYS A 129 1.46 -4.56 -8.48
C CYS A 129 2.83 -5.06 -8.04
N LEU A 130 2.95 -5.55 -6.80
CA LEU A 130 4.22 -6.08 -6.30
C LEU A 130 4.62 -7.41 -6.96
N LYS A 131 3.65 -8.25 -7.34
CA LYS A 131 3.93 -9.50 -8.09
C LYS A 131 4.51 -9.22 -9.47
N HIS A 132 4.01 -8.19 -10.15
CA HIS A 132 4.48 -7.80 -11.49
C HIS A 132 5.55 -6.70 -11.45
N PHE A 133 6.05 -6.32 -10.28
CA PHE A 133 6.88 -5.12 -10.15
C PHE A 133 8.12 -5.16 -11.05
N LYS A 134 8.79 -6.33 -11.10
CA LYS A 134 9.99 -6.58 -11.93
C LYS A 134 9.75 -6.52 -13.44
N GLU A 135 8.49 -6.64 -13.88
CA GLU A 135 8.11 -6.56 -15.29
C GLU A 135 7.83 -5.10 -15.72
N ILE A 136 7.81 -4.18 -14.76
CA ILE A 136 7.58 -2.76 -14.97
C ILE A 136 8.86 -1.96 -14.70
N TYR A 137 9.67 -2.35 -13.70
CA TYR A 137 10.89 -1.70 -13.24
C TYR A 137 11.98 -2.72 -12.89
#